data_AF-A0A966TJS3-F1
#
_entry.id   AF-A0A966TJS3-F1
#
_cell.length_a   1.000
_cell.length_b   1.000
_cell.length_c   1.000
_cell.angle_alpha   90.00
_cell.angle_beta   90.00
_cell.angle_gamma   90.00
#
_symmetry.space_group_name_H-M   'P 1'
#
loop_
_entity.id
_entity.type
_entity.pdbx_description
1 polymer ?
#
loop_
_entity_poly.entity_id
_entity_poly.type
_entity_poly.pdbx_seq_one_letter_code
_entity_poly.pdbx_strand_id
1 'polypeptide(L)'
;MFDAALKEMGDAKTKYWGPQSFYDYCKKEKLKNARTAQYISIDRLSSLHKSLKKQNCMVLRLGIPSGEKHTHFGIVQCLNGWEDYFLIDEYLFKETLPELFIPSVSSKQLFPFTLLPAFTETSLVNLALASGLMAYALGIENQALPLAPATGQSTFSFDFKPRKDMSLVWSHSKGQVEIDSLFTAKRDGKETVFVVECKAG
;
A
#
# COMPACT_ATOMS: atom_id res chain seq x y z
N MET A 1 5.11 20.63 10.54
CA MET A 1 5.51 19.21 10.78
C MET A 1 6.75 18.88 9.98
N PHE A 2 6.70 18.97 8.64
CA PHE A 2 7.81 18.58 7.75
C PHE A 2 8.56 19.77 7.14
N ASP A 3 8.23 20.99 7.56
CA ASP A 3 8.70 22.23 6.92
C ASP A 3 10.23 22.37 6.98
N ALA A 4 10.86 21.96 8.08
CA ALA A 4 12.33 21.97 8.22
C ALA A 4 13.02 20.97 7.26
N ALA A 5 12.50 19.74 7.17
CA ALA A 5 13.01 18.72 6.27
C ALA A 5 12.88 19.13 4.80
N LEU A 6 11.72 19.71 4.46
CA LEU A 6 11.45 20.23 3.13
C LEU A 6 12.36 21.42 2.77
N LYS A 7 12.64 22.30 3.75
CA LYS A 7 13.60 23.40 3.57
C LYS A 7 15.02 22.86 3.32
N GLU A 8 15.49 21.93 4.15
CA GLU A 8 16.82 21.30 3.96
C GLU A 8 16.94 20.64 2.58
N MET A 9 15.89 19.92 2.14
CA MET A 9 15.81 19.33 0.81
C MET A 9 15.90 20.38 -0.31
N GLY A 10 15.18 21.50 -0.16
CA GLY A 10 15.21 22.62 -1.10
C GLY A 10 16.58 23.31 -1.17
N ASP A 11 17.18 23.58 -0.01
CA ASP A 11 18.50 24.22 0.12
C ASP A 11 19.61 23.35 -0.49
N ALA A 12 19.55 22.03 -0.26
CA ALA A 12 20.47 21.05 -0.85
C ALA A 12 20.18 20.74 -2.33
N LYS A 13 19.06 21.25 -2.87
CA LYS A 13 18.55 20.95 -4.23
C LYS A 13 18.42 19.45 -4.50
N THR A 14 18.11 18.65 -3.47
CA THR A 14 17.89 17.22 -3.59
C THR A 14 16.43 16.91 -3.89
N LYS A 15 16.17 15.69 -4.35
CA LYS A 15 14.81 15.18 -4.62
C LYS A 15 14.25 14.33 -3.47
N TYR A 16 15.03 14.19 -2.40
CA TYR A 16 14.70 13.38 -1.23
C TYR A 16 15.38 13.94 0.02
N TRP A 17 14.90 13.50 1.18
CA TRP A 17 15.47 13.79 2.49
C TRP A 17 15.32 12.57 3.41
N GLY A 18 16.34 12.26 4.21
CA GLY A 18 16.44 11.02 4.99
C GLY A 18 17.15 9.88 4.25
N PRO A 19 17.10 8.62 4.75
CA PRO A 19 16.35 8.13 5.93
C PRO A 19 16.82 8.71 7.27
N GLN A 20 15.92 8.88 8.23
CA GLN A 20 16.29 9.18 9.62
C GLN A 20 15.21 8.79 10.64
N SER A 21 15.62 8.65 11.90
CA SER A 21 14.75 8.41 13.05
C SER A 21 13.70 9.52 13.20
N PHE A 22 12.42 9.12 13.18
CA PHE A 22 11.30 10.05 13.38
C PHE A 22 11.29 10.66 14.78
N TYR A 23 11.75 9.89 15.77
CA TYR A 23 11.87 10.36 17.15
C TYR A 23 12.91 11.49 17.25
N ASP A 24 14.09 11.28 16.68
CA ASP A 24 15.18 12.27 16.72
C ASP A 24 14.83 13.52 15.92
N TYR A 25 14.14 13.34 14.79
CA TYR A 25 13.57 14.46 14.04
C TYR A 25 12.59 15.29 14.89
N CYS A 26 11.60 14.64 15.52
CA CYS A 26 10.65 15.35 16.39
C CYS A 26 11.35 16.09 17.53
N LYS A 27 12.37 15.47 18.13
CA LYS A 27 13.17 16.07 19.20
C LYS A 27 13.97 17.29 18.71
N LYS A 28 14.66 17.19 17.58
CA LYS A 28 15.43 18.27 16.95
C LYS A 28 14.53 19.47 16.63
N GLU A 29 13.38 19.21 16.03
CA GLU A 29 12.43 20.24 15.59
C GLU A 29 11.46 20.70 16.68
N LYS A 30 11.65 20.24 17.93
CA LYS A 30 10.80 20.57 19.09
C LYS A 30 9.31 20.30 18.86
N LEU A 31 9.01 19.25 18.11
CA LEU A 31 7.65 18.80 17.84
C LEU A 31 7.17 17.96 19.03
N LYS A 32 5.93 18.22 19.49
CA LYS A 32 5.32 17.40 20.55
C LYS A 32 5.28 15.94 20.08
N ASN A 33 5.48 15.01 21.02
CA ASN A 33 5.46 13.56 20.77
C ASN A 33 4.22 13.16 19.96
N ALA A 34 4.42 13.10 18.65
CA ALA A 34 3.45 12.72 17.66
C ALA A 34 3.36 11.19 17.67
N ARG A 35 2.16 10.62 17.63
CA ARG A 35 2.01 9.18 17.37
C ARG A 35 2.59 8.91 15.98
N THR A 36 3.75 8.25 15.92
CA THR A 36 4.54 8.02 14.70
C THR A 36 3.67 7.61 13.50
N ALA A 37 2.81 6.61 13.69
CA ALA A 37 1.95 6.10 12.62
C ALA A 37 1.08 7.19 11.97
N GLN A 38 0.56 8.14 12.74
CA GLN A 38 -0.35 9.18 12.23
C GLN A 38 0.32 10.10 11.19
N TYR A 39 1.63 10.28 11.26
CA TYR A 39 2.33 11.27 10.44
C TYR A 39 3.13 10.64 9.29
N ILE A 40 3.56 9.38 9.44
CA ILE A 40 4.44 8.75 8.45
C ILE A 40 3.89 7.42 7.90
N SER A 41 2.80 6.86 8.46
CA SER A 41 2.07 5.74 7.85
C SER A 41 0.85 6.29 7.11
N ILE A 42 1.08 6.87 5.93
CA ILE A 42 0.02 7.49 5.12
C ILE A 42 -0.52 6.48 4.12
N ASP A 43 -1.82 6.20 4.21
CA ASP A 43 -2.59 5.31 3.33
C ASP A 43 -3.48 6.06 2.33
N ARG A 44 -3.84 7.31 2.66
CA ARG A 44 -4.73 8.16 1.87
C ARG A 44 -4.12 9.53 1.61
N LEU A 45 -4.31 10.04 0.39
CA LEU A 45 -3.86 11.40 0.04
C LEU A 45 -4.48 12.45 0.96
N SER A 46 -5.73 12.28 1.39
CA SER A 46 -6.41 13.19 2.34
C SER A 46 -5.66 13.31 3.68
N SER A 47 -5.10 12.20 4.18
CA SER A 47 -4.31 12.11 5.43
C SER A 47 -2.92 12.76 5.34
N LEU A 48 -2.38 12.96 4.13
CA LEU A 48 -1.06 13.55 3.94
C LEU A 48 -0.99 15.00 4.45
N HIS A 49 0.06 15.34 5.21
CA HIS A 49 0.22 16.65 5.82
C HIS A 49 0.29 17.78 4.77
N LYS A 50 -0.33 18.93 5.07
CA LYS A 50 -0.46 20.06 4.13
C LYS A 50 0.87 20.58 3.59
N SER A 51 1.95 20.54 4.39
CA SER A 51 3.28 20.98 3.92
C SER A 51 3.83 20.08 2.81
N LEU A 52 3.62 18.76 2.92
CA LEU A 52 4.04 17.77 1.93
C LEU A 52 3.22 17.92 0.64
N LYS A 53 1.89 18.09 0.77
CA LYS A 53 0.99 18.38 -0.37
C LYS A 53 1.43 19.60 -1.16
N LYS A 54 1.69 20.72 -0.48
CA LYS A 54 2.10 21.98 -1.12
C LYS A 54 3.40 21.86 -1.92
N GLN A 55 4.27 20.92 -1.55
CA GLN A 55 5.56 20.73 -2.22
C GLN A 55 5.61 19.48 -3.10
N ASN A 56 4.46 18.82 -3.35
CA ASN A 56 4.36 17.56 -4.09
C ASN A 56 5.39 16.53 -3.62
N CYS A 57 5.39 16.26 -2.31
CA CYS A 57 6.30 15.30 -1.69
C CYS A 57 5.51 14.22 -0.95
N MET A 58 6.01 12.99 -1.00
CA MET A 58 5.50 11.86 -0.23
C MET A 58 6.42 11.58 0.97
N VAL A 59 5.81 11.15 2.07
CA VAL A 59 6.54 10.64 3.25
C VAL A 59 6.45 9.13 3.28
N LEU A 60 7.58 8.47 3.47
CA LEU A 60 7.67 7.01 3.50
C LEU A 60 8.17 6.56 4.86
N ARG A 61 7.40 5.70 5.53
CA ARG A 61 7.85 4.96 6.72
C ARG A 61 8.78 3.83 6.28
N LEU A 62 9.90 3.66 6.99
CA LEU A 62 10.97 2.70 6.65
C LEU A 62 11.18 1.64 7.73
N GLY A 63 10.30 1.61 8.73
CA GLY A 63 10.37 0.66 9.85
C GLY A 63 11.56 0.93 10.78
N ILE A 64 12.07 -0.08 11.48
CA ILE A 64 13.11 0.09 12.52
C ILE A 64 14.39 -0.63 12.06
N PRO A 65 15.47 0.10 11.70
CA PRO A 65 16.74 -0.51 11.34
C PRO A 65 17.33 -1.40 12.45
N SER A 66 18.19 -2.33 12.07
CA SER A 66 18.84 -3.23 13.03
C SER A 66 19.69 -2.45 14.03
N GLY A 67 19.52 -2.74 15.33
CA GLY A 67 20.23 -2.05 16.41
C GLY A 67 19.61 -0.71 16.84
N GLU A 68 18.57 -0.24 16.15
CA GLU A 68 17.88 1.00 16.48
C GLU A 68 16.58 0.78 17.25
N LYS A 69 16.11 1.82 17.95
CA LYS A 69 14.90 1.79 18.79
C LYS A 69 13.68 2.44 18.15
N HIS A 70 13.89 3.30 17.17
CA HIS A 70 12.86 4.19 16.65
C HIS A 70 12.63 3.96 15.17
N THR A 71 11.40 4.22 14.73
CA THR A 71 11.03 4.10 13.32
C THR A 71 11.68 5.19 12.50
N HIS A 72 12.23 4.80 11.35
CA HIS A 72 12.81 5.69 10.36
C HIS A 72 11.77 6.11 9.32
N PHE A 73 12.01 7.26 8.73
CA PHE A 73 11.23 7.78 7.62
C PHE A 73 12.10 8.55 6.64
N GLY A 74 11.58 8.74 5.44
CA GLY A 74 12.16 9.61 4.42
C GLY A 74 11.07 10.42 3.72
N ILE A 75 11.47 11.50 3.06
CA ILE A 75 10.62 12.32 2.21
C ILE A 75 11.17 12.26 0.79
N VAL A 76 10.29 12.14 -0.18
CA VAL A 76 10.65 12.09 -1.60
C VAL A 76 9.72 12.96 -2.42
N GLN A 77 10.27 13.78 -3.32
CA GLN A 77 9.48 14.60 -4.23
C GLN A 77 8.78 13.71 -5.27
N CYS A 78 7.53 13.96 -5.63
CA CYS A 78 6.86 13.28 -6.73
C CYS A 78 7.59 13.52 -8.08
N LEU A 79 7.48 12.57 -9.00
CA LEU A 79 7.99 12.66 -10.36
C LEU A 79 6.89 13.16 -11.31
N ASN A 80 5.77 12.46 -11.39
CA ASN A 80 4.65 12.74 -12.29
C ASN A 80 3.44 13.33 -11.55
N GLY A 81 3.31 13.05 -10.26
CA GLY A 81 2.18 13.53 -9.47
C GLY A 81 1.88 12.63 -8.28
N TRP A 82 0.63 12.60 -7.84
CA TRP A 82 0.21 11.75 -6.73
C TRP A 82 0.06 10.29 -7.13
N GLU A 83 -0.16 10.02 -8.42
CA GLU A 83 -0.21 8.68 -9.02
C GLU A 83 1.10 7.90 -8.89
N ASP A 84 2.21 8.56 -8.56
CA ASP A 84 3.46 7.88 -8.24
C ASP A 84 3.37 7.04 -6.94
N TYR A 85 2.43 7.38 -6.03
CA TYR A 85 2.31 6.74 -4.71
C TYR A 85 0.88 6.37 -4.31
N PHE A 86 -0.14 6.96 -4.94
CA PHE A 86 -1.55 6.74 -4.63
C PHE A 86 -2.28 6.14 -5.83
N LEU A 87 -3.13 5.15 -5.55
CA LEU A 87 -4.14 4.68 -6.49
C LEU A 87 -5.30 5.68 -6.47
N ILE A 88 -5.51 6.37 -7.59
CA ILE A 88 -6.55 7.39 -7.75
C ILE A 88 -7.51 6.91 -8.83
N ASP A 89 -8.73 6.58 -8.44
CA ASP A 89 -9.74 5.95 -9.31
C ASP A 89 -9.99 6.77 -10.58
N GLU A 90 -10.07 8.10 -10.49
CA GLU A 90 -10.29 8.97 -11.66
C GLU A 90 -9.15 8.86 -12.69
N TYR A 91 -7.95 8.50 -12.26
CA TYR A 91 -6.80 8.32 -13.16
C TYR A 91 -6.70 6.87 -13.64
N LEU A 92 -6.92 5.90 -12.75
CA LEU A 92 -6.83 4.47 -13.06
C LEU A 92 -7.92 4.00 -14.02
N PHE A 93 -9.15 4.51 -13.86
CA PHE A 93 -10.30 4.06 -14.63
C PHE A 93 -10.72 5.05 -15.73
N LYS A 94 -9.92 6.08 -15.99
CA LYS A 94 -10.23 7.14 -16.96
C LYS A 94 -10.62 6.61 -18.34
N GLU A 95 -9.95 5.54 -18.78
CA GLU A 95 -10.12 4.92 -20.10
C GLU A 95 -10.73 3.51 -20.02
N THR A 96 -11.12 3.07 -18.81
CA THR A 96 -11.65 1.73 -18.58
C THR A 96 -13.16 1.74 -18.73
N LEU A 97 -13.66 1.03 -19.73
CA LEU A 97 -15.11 0.81 -19.88
C LEU A 97 -15.57 -0.30 -18.93
N PRO A 98 -16.65 -0.10 -18.18
CA PRO A 98 -17.25 -1.17 -17.38
C PRO A 98 -17.65 -2.36 -18.27
N GLU A 99 -17.37 -3.56 -17.79
CA GLU A 99 -17.76 -4.81 -18.44
C GLU A 99 -18.76 -5.58 -17.56
N LEU A 100 -19.73 -6.26 -18.18
CA LEU A 100 -20.58 -7.21 -17.48
C LEU A 100 -19.82 -8.52 -17.26
N PHE A 101 -19.50 -8.82 -16.00
CA PHE A 101 -18.99 -10.13 -15.61
C PHE A 101 -20.13 -11.05 -15.15
N ILE A 102 -20.21 -12.25 -15.73
CA ILE A 102 -21.14 -13.30 -15.32
C ILE A 102 -20.34 -14.38 -14.58
N PRO A 103 -20.56 -14.56 -13.26
CA PRO A 103 -19.85 -15.58 -12.49
C PRO A 103 -20.08 -16.98 -13.05
N SER A 104 -19.01 -17.77 -13.14
CA SER A 104 -19.05 -19.19 -13.53
C SER A 104 -19.39 -20.14 -12.37
N VAL A 105 -19.47 -19.61 -11.15
CA VAL A 105 -19.82 -20.35 -9.93
C VAL A 105 -21.33 -20.45 -9.71
N SER A 106 -21.76 -21.42 -8.90
CA SER A 106 -23.18 -21.61 -8.59
C SER A 106 -23.74 -20.47 -7.74
N SER A 107 -25.03 -20.13 -7.93
CA SER A 107 -25.74 -19.17 -7.08
C SER A 107 -25.73 -19.56 -5.60
N LYS A 108 -25.70 -20.87 -5.30
CA LYS A 108 -25.58 -21.40 -3.93
C LYS A 108 -24.27 -20.99 -3.25
N GLN A 109 -23.16 -20.87 -4.00
CA GLN A 109 -21.88 -20.42 -3.47
C GLN A 109 -21.89 -18.91 -3.15
N LEU A 110 -22.69 -18.13 -3.88
CA LEU A 110 -22.78 -16.68 -3.70
C LEU A 110 -23.89 -16.26 -2.72
N PHE A 111 -24.87 -17.13 -2.45
CA PHE A 111 -25.98 -16.84 -1.55
C PHE A 111 -25.57 -16.34 -0.15
N PRO A 112 -24.52 -16.85 0.50
CA PRO A 112 -24.10 -16.30 1.80
C PRO A 112 -23.80 -14.80 1.78
N PHE A 113 -23.31 -14.26 0.66
CA PHE A 113 -23.02 -12.82 0.54
C PHE A 113 -24.29 -11.96 0.47
N THR A 114 -25.43 -12.51 0.07
CA THR A 114 -26.71 -11.79 0.09
C THR A 114 -27.33 -11.72 1.49
N LEU A 115 -26.80 -12.49 2.44
CA LEU A 115 -27.25 -12.51 3.84
C LEU A 115 -26.42 -11.56 4.72
N LEU A 116 -25.34 -10.97 4.20
CA LEU A 116 -24.50 -10.06 4.97
C LEU A 116 -25.24 -8.75 5.26
N PRO A 117 -25.20 -8.24 6.51
CA PRO A 117 -25.90 -7.02 6.89
C PRO A 117 -25.27 -5.76 6.26
N ALA A 118 -23.98 -5.84 5.90
CA ALA A 118 -23.25 -4.81 5.19
C ALA A 118 -22.08 -5.42 4.41
N PHE A 119 -21.70 -4.78 3.31
CA PHE A 119 -20.49 -5.13 2.56
C PHE A 119 -19.28 -4.38 3.14
N THR A 120 -18.47 -5.09 3.92
CA THR A 120 -17.15 -4.62 4.33
C THR A 120 -16.16 -4.87 3.20
N GLU A 121 -14.99 -4.22 3.24
CA GLU A 121 -13.93 -4.48 2.27
C GLU A 121 -13.56 -5.96 2.19
N THR A 122 -13.39 -6.62 3.33
CA THR A 122 -13.13 -8.06 3.40
C THR A 122 -14.24 -8.88 2.74
N SER A 123 -15.51 -8.51 2.92
CA SER A 123 -16.60 -9.26 2.28
C SER A 123 -16.70 -9.00 0.77
N LEU A 124 -16.34 -7.80 0.30
CA LEU A 124 -16.23 -7.51 -1.14
C LEU A 124 -15.06 -8.26 -1.80
N VAL A 125 -13.90 -8.32 -1.15
CA VAL A 125 -12.75 -9.09 -1.62
C VAL A 125 -13.09 -10.58 -1.67
N ASN A 126 -13.71 -11.12 -0.62
CA ASN A 126 -14.15 -12.50 -0.60
C ASN A 126 -15.24 -12.78 -1.65
N LEU A 127 -16.14 -11.84 -1.92
CA LEU A 127 -17.11 -11.97 -3.00
C LEU A 127 -16.43 -11.98 -4.38
N ALA A 128 -15.44 -11.10 -4.59
CA ALA A 128 -14.68 -11.05 -5.85
C ALA A 128 -13.90 -12.34 -6.09
N LEU A 129 -13.34 -12.92 -5.02
CA LEU A 129 -12.67 -14.22 -5.09
C LEU A 129 -13.67 -15.36 -5.34
N ALA A 130 -14.76 -15.43 -4.56
CA ALA A 130 -15.74 -16.50 -4.64
C ALA A 130 -16.54 -16.49 -5.96
N SER A 131 -16.75 -15.32 -6.56
CA SER A 131 -17.43 -15.18 -7.86
C SER A 131 -16.52 -15.48 -9.05
N GLY A 132 -15.20 -15.57 -8.85
CA GLY A 132 -14.22 -15.68 -9.93
C GLY A 132 -13.90 -14.34 -10.61
N LEU A 133 -14.50 -13.23 -10.16
CA LEU A 133 -14.22 -11.89 -10.70
C LEU A 133 -12.74 -11.52 -10.54
N MET A 134 -12.14 -11.81 -9.38
CA MET A 134 -10.72 -11.56 -9.14
C MET A 134 -9.84 -12.38 -10.10
N ALA A 135 -10.20 -13.64 -10.33
CA ALA A 135 -9.47 -14.51 -11.26
C ALA A 135 -9.55 -13.98 -12.69
N TYR A 136 -10.75 -13.56 -13.12
CA TYR A 136 -10.97 -12.93 -14.41
C TYR A 136 -10.12 -11.66 -14.58
N ALA A 137 -10.19 -10.73 -13.62
CA ALA A 137 -9.47 -9.47 -13.66
C ALA A 137 -7.94 -9.64 -13.66
N LEU A 138 -7.41 -10.70 -13.03
CA LEU A 138 -5.98 -10.99 -12.99
C LEU A 138 -5.47 -11.84 -14.16
N GLY A 139 -6.36 -12.25 -15.08
CA GLY A 139 -6.00 -13.14 -16.19
C GLY A 139 -5.59 -14.55 -15.73
N ILE A 140 -6.20 -15.03 -14.64
CA ILE A 140 -5.94 -16.37 -14.11
C ILE A 140 -6.70 -17.40 -14.96
N GLU A 141 -6.00 -18.45 -15.40
CA GLU A 141 -6.53 -19.45 -16.33
C GLU A 141 -7.69 -20.27 -15.74
N ASN A 142 -7.71 -20.47 -14.43
CA ASN A 142 -8.80 -21.17 -13.72
C ASN A 142 -9.57 -20.20 -12.81
N GLN A 143 -10.82 -19.92 -13.16
CA GLN A 143 -11.66 -18.98 -12.43
C GLN A 143 -12.15 -19.52 -11.08
N ALA A 144 -12.14 -20.83 -10.88
CA ALA A 144 -12.47 -21.46 -9.61
C ALA A 144 -11.24 -21.45 -8.70
N LEU A 145 -11.12 -20.42 -7.86
CA LEU A 145 -10.05 -20.32 -6.88
C LEU A 145 -10.39 -21.15 -5.63
N PRO A 146 -9.52 -22.09 -5.21
CA PRO A 146 -9.67 -22.72 -3.90
C PRO A 146 -9.41 -21.66 -2.82
N LEU A 147 -10.48 -21.21 -2.18
CA LEU A 147 -10.41 -20.27 -1.08
C LEU A 147 -10.06 -21.02 0.20
N ALA A 148 -8.76 -21.16 0.48
CA ALA A 148 -8.29 -21.59 1.79
C ALA A 148 -8.00 -20.33 2.63
N PRO A 149 -8.70 -20.10 3.75
CA PRO A 149 -8.33 -19.03 4.66
C PRO A 149 -6.93 -19.32 5.20
N ALA A 150 -5.97 -18.46 4.85
CA ALA A 150 -4.58 -18.59 5.25
C ALA A 150 -4.17 -17.26 5.90
N THR A 151 -4.64 -17.05 7.13
CA THR A 151 -4.33 -15.83 7.85
C THR A 151 -2.96 -15.91 8.51
N GLY A 152 -2.19 -14.83 8.40
CA GLY A 152 -0.85 -14.76 8.97
C GLY A 152 -0.37 -13.32 9.08
N GLN A 153 0.54 -13.10 10.02
CA GLN A 153 1.23 -11.82 10.14
C GLN A 153 2.72 -12.10 10.17
N SER A 154 3.47 -11.33 9.40
CA SER A 154 4.93 -11.39 9.39
C SER A 154 5.50 -9.99 9.24
N THR A 155 6.82 -9.91 9.41
CA THR A 155 7.56 -8.70 9.10
C THR A 155 8.64 -9.00 8.08
N PHE A 156 8.71 -8.22 7.02
CA PHE A 156 9.72 -8.38 5.99
C PHE A 156 10.62 -7.15 5.94
N SER A 157 11.87 -7.38 5.55
CA SER A 157 12.80 -6.29 5.25
C SER A 157 13.21 -6.41 3.79
N PHE A 158 13.23 -5.28 3.09
CA PHE A 158 13.52 -5.25 1.66
C PHE A 158 14.07 -3.89 1.26
N ASP A 159 14.86 -3.91 0.20
CA ASP A 159 15.38 -2.72 -0.43
C ASP A 159 14.43 -2.27 -1.55
N PHE A 160 14.28 -0.96 -1.70
CA PHE A 160 13.44 -0.39 -2.75
C PHE A 160 13.97 0.96 -3.21
N LYS A 161 13.56 1.37 -4.41
CA LYS A 161 13.79 2.72 -4.90
C LYS A 161 12.56 3.57 -4.61
N PRO A 162 12.69 4.69 -3.86
CA PRO A 162 11.55 5.58 -3.60
C PRO A 162 10.92 6.12 -4.88
N ARG A 163 11.73 6.26 -5.95
CA ARG A 163 11.27 6.57 -7.31
C ARG A 163 12.02 5.75 -8.34
N LYS A 164 11.33 5.41 -9.43
CA LYS A 164 11.87 4.63 -10.55
C LYS A 164 13.12 5.25 -11.20
N ASP A 165 13.21 6.58 -11.25
CA ASP A 165 14.29 7.32 -11.91
C ASP A 165 15.51 7.55 -11.00
N MET A 166 15.43 7.19 -9.71
CA MET A 166 16.53 7.36 -8.77
C MET A 166 17.51 6.18 -8.81
N SER A 167 18.79 6.49 -8.63
CA SER A 167 19.83 5.50 -8.30
C SER A 167 19.84 5.16 -6.80
N LEU A 168 19.27 6.03 -5.96
CA LEU A 168 19.13 5.85 -4.52
C LEU A 168 18.26 4.63 -4.18
N VAL A 169 18.76 3.83 -3.26
CA VAL A 169 18.07 2.68 -2.68
C VAL A 169 17.88 2.93 -1.18
N TRP A 170 16.68 2.69 -0.68
CA TRP A 170 16.36 2.71 0.75
C TRP A 170 15.98 1.31 1.21
N SER A 171 16.25 1.04 2.49
CA SER A 171 15.87 -0.22 3.13
C SER A 171 14.64 0.01 4.00
N HIS A 172 13.57 -0.73 3.71
CA HIS A 172 12.47 -0.89 4.64
C HIS A 172 12.80 -2.04 5.61
N SER A 173 12.76 -1.80 6.91
CA SER A 173 13.11 -2.78 7.94
C SER A 173 11.91 -3.22 8.76
N LYS A 174 11.63 -4.54 8.81
CA LYS A 174 10.52 -5.12 9.58
C LYS A 174 9.16 -4.47 9.25
N GLY A 175 8.87 -4.29 7.97
CA GLY A 175 7.55 -3.87 7.49
C GLY A 175 6.53 -4.94 7.77
N GLN A 176 5.44 -4.55 8.45
CA GLN A 176 4.33 -5.45 8.72
C GLN A 176 3.64 -5.78 7.40
N VAL A 177 3.47 -7.08 7.16
CA VAL A 177 2.65 -7.61 6.08
C VAL A 177 1.62 -8.51 6.73
N GLU A 178 0.35 -8.15 6.56
CA GLU A 178 -0.78 -8.97 6.94
C GLU A 178 -1.17 -9.81 5.72
N ILE A 179 -1.50 -11.07 5.98
CA ILE A 179 -1.98 -12.01 4.98
C ILE A 179 -3.36 -12.43 5.46
N ASP A 180 -4.40 -12.08 4.70
CA ASP A 180 -5.76 -12.51 4.99
C ASP A 180 -6.12 -13.79 4.25
N SER A 181 -5.58 -13.95 3.04
CA SER A 181 -5.79 -15.13 2.21
C SER A 181 -4.62 -15.40 1.29
N LEU A 182 -4.43 -16.68 0.95
CA LEU A 182 -3.45 -17.17 0.00
C LEU A 182 -4.12 -18.16 -0.94
N PHE A 183 -3.77 -18.09 -2.22
CA PHE A 183 -4.15 -19.13 -3.17
C PHE A 183 -3.07 -19.28 -4.25
N THR A 184 -3.02 -20.47 -4.83
CA THR A 184 -2.14 -20.79 -5.96
C THR A 184 -2.97 -20.90 -7.23
N ALA A 185 -2.54 -20.24 -8.30
CA ALA A 185 -3.18 -20.37 -9.60
C ALA A 185 -2.19 -20.13 -10.74
N LYS A 186 -2.55 -20.56 -11.95
CA LYS A 186 -1.77 -20.28 -13.16
C LYS A 186 -2.11 -18.91 -13.72
N ARG A 187 -1.07 -18.12 -13.94
CA ARG A 187 -1.09 -16.87 -14.70
C ARG A 187 0.03 -16.93 -15.74
N ASP A 188 -0.31 -16.65 -16.99
CA ASP A 188 0.63 -16.71 -18.11
C ASP A 188 1.40 -18.06 -18.18
N GLY A 189 0.70 -19.18 -17.95
CA GLY A 189 1.28 -20.53 -17.92
C GLY A 189 2.15 -20.87 -16.71
N LYS A 190 2.27 -19.98 -15.72
CA LYS A 190 3.13 -20.17 -14.53
C LYS A 190 2.32 -20.30 -13.26
N GLU A 191 2.62 -21.33 -12.46
CA GLU A 191 2.12 -21.45 -11.09
C GLU A 191 2.58 -20.24 -10.27
N THR A 192 1.61 -19.49 -9.74
CA THR A 192 1.84 -18.23 -9.05
C THR A 192 1.12 -18.27 -7.70
N VAL A 193 1.80 -17.81 -6.65
CA VAL A 193 1.20 -17.59 -5.33
C VAL A 193 0.65 -16.18 -5.29
N PHE A 194 -0.64 -16.05 -4.98
CA PHE A 194 -1.31 -14.77 -4.76
C PHE A 194 -1.49 -14.55 -3.27
N VAL A 195 -1.07 -13.37 -2.81
CA VAL A 195 -1.21 -12.91 -1.42
C VAL A 195 -2.27 -11.82 -1.40
N VAL A 196 -3.28 -12.01 -0.57
CA VAL A 196 -4.39 -11.05 -0.41
C VAL A 196 -4.33 -10.45 0.98
N GLU A 197 -4.28 -9.13 1.03
CA GLU A 197 -4.35 -8.30 2.24
C GLU A 197 -5.50 -7.29 2.03
N CYS A 198 -6.46 -7.27 2.94
CA CYS A 198 -7.58 -6.35 2.99
C CYS A 198 -7.29 -5.33 4.09
N LYS A 199 -7.17 -4.05 3.75
CA LYS A 199 -6.92 -3.00 4.74
C LYS A 199 -8.11 -2.09 4.83
N ALA A 200 -8.90 -2.28 5.88
CA ALA A 200 -9.98 -1.37 6.23
C ALA A 200 -9.47 0.07 6.22
N GLY A 201 -9.85 0.83 5.19
CA GLY A 201 -9.54 2.24 5.11
C GLY A 201 -10.39 3.07 6.07
#